data_AF-A0A926TF10-F1
#
_entry.id   AF-A0A926TF10-F1
#
_cell.length_a   1.000
_cell.length_b   1.000
_cell.length_c   1.000
_cell.angle_alpha   90.00
_cell.angle_beta   90.00
_cell.angle_gamma   90.00
#
_symmetry.space_group_name_H-M   'P 1'
#
loop_
_entity.id
_entity.type
_entity.pdbx_description
1 polymer ?
#
loop_
_entity_poly.entity_id
_entity_poly.type
_entity_poly.pdbx_seq_one_letter_code
_entity_poly.pdbx_strand_id
1 'polypeptide(L)'
;MNLNGRILHVALDQETVLRRITYQICRLQELQDVLAETVREVRSFLGVDRVLIYKFHASGNGEVVAESIDENRLPSLLGLHFPADDIPEHARDLFVKARSRSIVDVATQQIGRSLLQELETEGLIFEEVRYRTVDPCHIEYLTA
;
A
#
# COMPACT_ATOMS: atom_id res chain seq x y z
N MET A 1 -1.97 -31.05 47.80
CA MET A 1 -1.64 -30.26 46.59
C MET A 1 -1.86 -28.80 46.91
N ASN A 2 -0.80 -27.98 46.84
CA ASN A 2 -0.72 -26.65 47.42
C ASN A 2 -1.37 -25.59 46.50
N LEU A 3 -2.44 -24.93 46.97
CA LEU A 3 -3.22 -23.92 46.25
C LEU A 3 -2.38 -22.69 45.84
N ASN A 4 -1.32 -22.40 46.59
CA ASN A 4 -0.45 -21.24 46.34
C ASN A 4 0.39 -21.40 45.05
N GLY A 5 0.72 -22.63 44.65
CA GLY A 5 1.46 -22.88 43.41
C GLY A 5 0.63 -22.64 42.14
N ARG A 6 -0.70 -22.82 42.23
CA ARG A 6 -1.63 -22.63 41.08
C ARG A 6 -1.93 -21.15 40.83
N ILE A 7 -2.09 -20.35 41.89
CA ILE A 7 -2.35 -18.90 41.79
C ILE A 7 -1.14 -18.17 41.20
N LEU A 8 0.07 -18.54 41.64
CA LEU A 8 1.32 -17.95 41.12
C LEU A 8 1.53 -18.28 39.63
N HIS A 9 1.19 -19.50 39.20
CA HIS A 9 1.33 -19.92 37.80
C HIS A 9 0.31 -19.24 36.87
N VAL A 10 -0.91 -18.97 37.36
CA VAL A 10 -1.95 -18.23 36.62
C VAL A 10 -1.59 -16.74 36.50
N ALA A 11 -1.03 -16.14 37.55
CA ALA A 11 -0.61 -14.74 37.54
C ALA A 11 0.58 -14.47 36.57
N LEU A 12 1.54 -15.40 36.50
CA LEU A 12 2.67 -15.34 35.55
C LEU A 12 2.21 -15.50 34.09
N ASP A 13 1.16 -16.30 33.85
CA ASP A 13 0.56 -16.47 32.52
C ASP A 13 -0.18 -15.20 32.07
N GLN A 14 -0.92 -14.56 32.97
CA GLN A 14 -1.58 -13.28 32.70
C GLN A 14 -0.60 -12.15 32.38
N GLU A 15 0.49 -12.00 33.13
CA GLU A 15 1.50 -10.96 32.86
C GLU A 15 2.16 -11.17 31.49
N THR A 16 2.43 -12.42 31.11
CA THR A 16 3.01 -12.76 29.80
C THR A 16 2.06 -12.40 28.66
N VAL A 17 0.77 -12.72 28.79
CA VAL A 17 -0.26 -12.35 27.81
C VAL A 17 -0.39 -10.83 27.69
N LEU A 18 -0.41 -10.10 28.81
CA LEU A 18 -0.48 -8.64 28.81
C LEU A 18 0.74 -8.01 28.12
N ARG A 19 1.96 -8.45 28.44
CA ARG A 19 3.19 -7.98 27.77
C ARG A 19 3.14 -8.21 26.27
N ARG A 20 2.66 -9.38 25.85
CA ARG A 20 2.51 -9.71 24.43
C ARG A 20 1.48 -8.81 23.74
N ILE A 21 0.33 -8.57 24.37
CA ILE A 21 -0.71 -7.67 23.83
C ILE A 21 -0.15 -6.25 23.70
N THR A 22 0.46 -5.71 24.76
CA THR A 22 1.06 -4.37 24.75
C THR A 22 2.14 -4.25 23.68
N TYR A 23 3.03 -5.24 23.55
CA TYR A 23 4.03 -5.27 22.50
C TYR A 23 3.40 -5.26 21.09
N GLN A 24 2.34 -6.02 20.88
CA GLN A 24 1.63 -6.03 19.60
C GLN A 24 0.95 -4.69 19.30
N ILE A 25 0.33 -4.04 20.30
CA ILE A 25 -0.30 -2.72 20.14
C ILE A 25 0.75 -1.65 19.81
N CYS A 26 1.83 -1.56 20.59
CA CYS A 26 2.91 -0.60 20.34
C CYS A 26 3.54 -0.80 18.97
N ARG A 27 3.79 -2.04 18.55
CA ARG A 27 4.34 -2.34 17.23
C ARG A 27 3.40 -1.94 16.09
N LEU A 28 2.09 -2.07 16.28
CA LEU A 28 1.11 -1.60 15.28
C LEU A 28 1.12 -0.07 15.18
N GLN A 29 1.29 0.63 16.30
CA GLN A 29 1.46 2.08 16.31
C GLN A 29 2.75 2.49 15.59
N GLU A 30 3.89 1.83 15.87
CA GLU A 30 5.15 2.06 15.16
C GLU A 30 5.03 1.81 13.65
N LEU A 31 4.31 0.76 13.24
CA LEU A 31 4.08 0.51 11.82
C LEU A 31 3.27 1.65 11.20
N GLN A 32 2.19 2.10 11.84
CA GLN A 32 1.38 3.19 11.32
C GLN A 32 2.17 4.49 11.21
N ASP A 33 3.02 4.79 12.20
CA ASP A 33 3.91 5.95 12.18
C ASP A 33 4.89 5.86 11.00
N VAL A 34 5.48 4.69 10.76
CA VAL A 34 6.37 4.45 9.60
C VAL A 34 5.63 4.63 8.27
N LEU A 35 4.41 4.09 8.14
CA LEU A 35 3.63 4.22 6.92
C LEU A 35 3.21 5.66 6.65
N ALA A 36 2.76 6.39 7.68
CA ALA A 36 2.39 7.80 7.62
C ALA A 36 3.58 8.67 7.23
N GLU A 37 4.75 8.41 7.80
CA GLU A 37 5.97 9.12 7.46
C GLU A 37 6.42 8.82 6.03
N THR A 38 6.31 7.55 5.61
CA THR A 38 6.66 7.15 4.23
C THR A 38 5.85 7.90 3.19
N VAL A 39 4.52 7.96 3.34
CA VAL A 39 3.67 8.68 2.37
C VAL A 39 3.96 10.18 2.35
N ARG A 40 4.30 10.77 3.51
CA ARG A 40 4.67 12.18 3.64
C ARG A 40 5.97 12.51 2.91
N GLU A 41 7.02 11.74 3.15
CA GLU A 41 8.34 11.92 2.53
C GLU A 41 8.28 11.65 1.02
N VAL A 42 7.59 10.59 0.59
CA VAL A 42 7.42 10.28 -0.84
C VAL A 42 6.61 11.36 -1.56
N ARG A 43 5.53 11.88 -0.95
CA ARG A 43 4.75 13.00 -1.53
C ARG A 43 5.60 14.26 -1.69
N SER A 44 6.37 14.60 -0.66
CA SER A 44 7.30 15.74 -0.67
C SER A 44 8.35 15.58 -1.78
N PHE A 45 8.95 14.38 -1.88
CA PHE A 45 9.97 14.07 -2.89
C PHE A 45 9.43 14.13 -4.32
N LEU A 46 8.25 13.56 -4.57
CA LEU A 46 7.65 13.52 -5.91
C LEU A 46 6.94 14.82 -6.30
N GLY A 47 6.61 15.69 -5.35
CA GLY A 47 5.88 16.93 -5.60
C GLY A 47 4.46 16.71 -6.14
N VAL A 48 3.81 15.62 -5.73
CA VAL A 48 2.46 15.23 -6.19
C VAL A 48 1.38 15.60 -5.19
N ASP A 49 0.13 15.66 -5.65
CA ASP A 49 -1.00 16.03 -4.79
C ASP A 49 -1.36 14.96 -3.77
N ARG A 50 -1.17 13.67 -4.10
CA ARG A 50 -1.52 12.52 -3.25
C ARG A 50 -0.50 11.40 -3.35
N VAL A 51 -0.16 10.81 -2.21
CA VAL A 51 0.50 9.49 -2.11
C VAL A 51 -0.28 8.67 -1.09
N LEU A 52 -0.50 7.39 -1.39
CA LEU A 52 -1.18 6.47 -0.48
C LEU A 52 -0.49 5.11 -0.45
N ILE A 53 -0.72 4.37 0.63
CA ILE A 53 -0.35 2.96 0.74
C ILE A 53 -1.65 2.16 0.76
N TYR A 54 -1.79 1.31 -0.26
CA TYR A 54 -2.92 0.41 -0.44
C TYR A 54 -2.55 -1.00 0.02
N LYS A 55 -3.32 -1.54 0.96
CA LYS A 55 -3.11 -2.88 1.52
C LYS A 55 -4.13 -3.84 0.92
N PHE A 56 -3.65 -4.94 0.35
CA PHE A 56 -4.52 -6.06 -0.06
C PHE A 56 -4.85 -6.97 1.13
N HIS A 57 -6.11 -7.40 1.21
CA HIS A 57 -6.56 -8.46 2.09
C HIS A 57 -6.57 -9.82 1.36
N ALA A 58 -6.71 -10.90 2.12
CA ALA A 58 -6.71 -12.26 1.57
C ALA A 58 -7.83 -12.53 0.54
N SER A 59 -8.98 -11.85 0.69
CA SER A 59 -10.09 -11.89 -0.26
C SER A 59 -9.87 -11.07 -1.53
N GLY A 60 -8.73 -10.39 -1.67
CA GLY A 60 -8.37 -9.60 -2.85
C GLY A 60 -8.89 -8.17 -2.84
N ASN A 61 -9.87 -7.81 -2.01
CA ASN A 61 -10.20 -6.42 -1.71
C ASN A 61 -9.03 -5.72 -1.02
N GLY A 62 -9.05 -4.39 -0.96
CA GLY A 62 -8.02 -3.66 -0.26
C GLY A 62 -8.50 -2.37 0.39
N GLU A 63 -7.58 -1.76 1.12
CA GLU A 63 -7.83 -0.64 2.02
C GLU A 63 -6.69 0.37 1.90
N VAL A 64 -7.01 1.66 1.94
CA VAL A 64 -6.00 2.72 2.09
C VAL A 64 -5.62 2.82 3.57
N VAL A 65 -4.41 2.34 3.89
CA VAL A 65 -3.93 2.26 5.28
C VAL A 65 -3.06 3.44 5.70
N ALA A 66 -2.52 4.20 4.74
CA ALA A 66 -1.83 5.46 4.98
C ALA A 66 -2.02 6.37 3.76
N GLU A 67 -2.10 7.68 4.01
CA GLU A 67 -2.33 8.69 2.98
C GLU A 67 -1.61 9.99 3.35
N SER A 68 -1.03 10.66 2.36
CA SER A 68 -0.62 12.06 2.42
C SER A 68 -1.22 12.78 1.21
N ILE A 69 -1.91 13.90 1.45
CA ILE A 69 -2.70 14.61 0.44
C ILE A 69 -2.58 16.12 0.56
N ASP A 70 -2.86 16.82 -0.54
CA ASP A 70 -3.33 18.20 -0.50
C ASP A 70 -4.82 18.22 -0.16
N GLU A 71 -5.14 18.44 1.12
CA GLU A 71 -6.50 18.49 1.64
C GLU A 71 -7.36 19.61 1.03
N ASN A 72 -6.73 20.66 0.47
CA ASN A 72 -7.47 21.74 -0.19
C ASN A 72 -7.90 21.38 -1.61
N ARG A 73 -7.31 20.34 -2.21
CA ARG A 73 -7.55 19.94 -3.61
C ARG A 73 -8.32 18.63 -3.74
N LEU A 74 -8.13 17.70 -2.80
CA LEU A 74 -8.64 16.34 -2.94
C LEU A 74 -9.27 15.82 -1.63
N PRO A 75 -10.39 15.07 -1.69
CA PRO A 75 -11.02 14.47 -0.52
C PRO A 75 -10.23 13.25 -0.04
N SER A 76 -10.05 13.06 1.27
CA SER A 76 -9.30 11.91 1.81
C SER A 76 -9.92 10.56 1.43
N LEU A 77 -9.05 9.58 1.15
CA LEU A 77 -9.41 8.18 0.90
C LEU A 77 -8.99 7.25 2.04
N LEU A 78 -8.40 7.79 3.12
CA LEU A 78 -7.89 7.00 4.24
C LEU A 78 -8.98 6.13 4.87
N GLY A 79 -8.72 4.84 5.04
CA GLY A 79 -9.65 3.85 5.61
C GLY A 79 -10.74 3.37 4.65
N LEU A 80 -10.83 3.90 3.44
CA LEU A 80 -11.78 3.39 2.44
C LEU A 80 -11.36 2.02 1.94
N HIS A 81 -12.37 1.17 1.73
CA HIS A 81 -12.21 -0.17 1.21
C HIS A 81 -12.68 -0.24 -0.24
N PHE A 82 -11.91 -0.94 -1.06
CA PHE A 82 -12.13 -1.06 -2.50
C PHE A 82 -12.29 -2.54 -2.87
N PRO A 83 -13.22 -2.87 -3.78
CA PRO A 83 -13.46 -4.25 -4.21
C PRO A 83 -12.23 -4.84 -4.93
N ALA A 84 -12.18 -6.17 -5.00
CA ALA A 84 -11.08 -6.85 -5.67
C ALA A 84 -10.98 -6.52 -7.16
N ASP A 85 -12.12 -6.19 -7.79
CA ASP A 85 -12.23 -5.95 -9.23
C ASP A 85 -11.58 -4.63 -9.67
N ASP A 86 -11.37 -3.68 -8.75
CA ASP A 86 -10.69 -2.40 -9.04
C ASP A 86 -9.23 -2.62 -9.46
N ILE A 87 -8.61 -3.71 -8.98
CA ILE A 87 -7.29 -4.15 -9.40
C ILE A 87 -7.37 -5.66 -9.72
N PRO A 88 -7.70 -6.03 -10.97
CA PRO A 88 -7.85 -7.44 -11.34
C PRO A 88 -6.58 -8.27 -11.09
N GLU A 89 -6.72 -9.58 -10.89
CA GLU A 89 -5.60 -10.49 -10.57
C GLU A 89 -4.44 -10.38 -11.58
N HIS A 90 -4.76 -10.36 -12.87
CA HIS A 90 -3.75 -10.21 -13.92
C HIS A 90 -2.96 -8.89 -13.82
N ALA A 91 -3.57 -7.81 -13.33
CA ALA A 91 -2.88 -6.53 -13.11
C ALA A 91 -1.93 -6.61 -11.91
N ARG A 92 -2.31 -7.35 -10.85
CA ARG A 92 -1.46 -7.59 -9.68
C ARG A 92 -0.21 -8.37 -10.06
N ASP A 93 -0.35 -9.40 -10.88
CA ASP A 93 0.77 -10.18 -11.41
C ASP A 93 1.77 -9.31 -12.17
N LEU A 94 1.28 -8.31 -12.92
CA LEU A 94 2.13 -7.34 -13.60
C LEU A 94 2.88 -6.45 -12.61
N PHE A 95 2.23 -5.99 -11.53
CA PHE A 95 2.89 -5.19 -10.49
C PHE A 95 3.97 -5.97 -9.74
N VAL A 96 3.80 -7.28 -9.52
CA VAL A 96 4.84 -8.13 -8.93
C VAL A 96 6.09 -8.18 -9.83
N LYS A 97 5.91 -8.25 -11.15
CA LYS A 97 7.01 -8.33 -12.13
C LYS A 97 7.66 -6.98 -12.41
N ALA A 98 6.86 -5.95 -12.67
CA ALA A 98 7.33 -4.64 -13.12
C ALA A 98 7.66 -3.66 -11.99
N ARG A 99 7.10 -3.88 -10.79
CA ARG A 99 7.24 -3.08 -9.55
C ARG A 99 6.76 -1.63 -9.61
N SER A 100 6.70 -1.02 -10.78
CA SER A 100 6.27 0.37 -10.98
C SER A 100 5.55 0.53 -12.31
N ARG A 101 4.54 1.40 -12.34
CA ARG A 101 3.79 1.83 -13.51
C ARG A 101 3.56 3.33 -13.41
N SER A 102 3.66 4.05 -14.53
CA SER A 102 3.36 5.48 -14.62
C SER A 102 2.29 5.71 -15.68
N ILE A 103 1.36 6.65 -15.44
CA ILE A 103 0.41 7.17 -16.41
C ILE A 103 0.62 8.68 -16.37
N VAL A 104 1.11 9.27 -17.46
CA VAL A 104 1.48 10.69 -17.48
C VAL A 104 0.25 11.56 -17.69
N ASP A 105 -0.62 11.11 -18.59
CA ASP A 105 -1.83 11.84 -18.90
C ASP A 105 -2.95 10.84 -19.20
N VAL A 106 -3.97 10.90 -18.34
CA VAL A 106 -5.17 10.06 -18.43
C VAL A 106 -6.02 10.45 -19.65
N ALA A 107 -6.10 11.76 -19.97
CA ALA A 107 -6.91 12.27 -21.06
C ALA A 107 -6.31 11.96 -22.44
N THR A 108 -4.97 12.01 -22.56
CA THR A 108 -4.27 11.69 -23.82
C THR A 108 -3.80 10.23 -23.90
N GLN A 109 -4.08 9.43 -22.86
CA GLN A 109 -3.62 8.04 -22.70
C GLN A 109 -2.10 7.87 -22.82
N GLN A 110 -1.34 8.94 -22.58
CA GLN A 110 0.11 8.92 -22.67
C GLN A 110 0.71 8.30 -21.40
N ILE A 111 1.50 7.25 -21.61
CA ILE A 111 2.21 6.54 -20.54
C ILE A 111 3.63 7.08 -20.43
N GLY A 112 4.00 7.48 -19.21
CA GLY A 112 5.31 8.04 -18.94
C GLY A 112 6.42 7.01 -18.98
N ARG A 113 7.48 7.33 -19.71
CA ARG A 113 8.80 6.73 -19.51
C ARG A 113 9.28 7.09 -18.10
N SER A 114 9.33 6.11 -17.20
CA SER A 114 10.11 6.25 -15.98
C SER A 114 11.59 6.27 -16.37
N LEU A 115 12.21 7.45 -16.28
CA LEU A 115 13.63 7.70 -16.61
C LEU A 115 14.62 7.07 -15.61
N LEU A 116 14.14 6.51 -14.50
CA LEU A 116 14.98 6.07 -13.38
C LEU A 116 15.76 4.78 -13.63
N GLN A 117 15.71 4.18 -14.83
CA GLN A 117 16.41 2.91 -15.08
C GLN A 117 16.86 2.72 -16.53
N GLU A 118 17.61 3.68 -17.08
CA GLU A 118 18.43 3.43 -18.28
C GLU A 118 19.69 2.59 -17.98
N LEU A 119 20.01 2.33 -16.71
CA LEU A 119 21.34 1.79 -16.35
C LEU A 119 21.43 0.30 -16.05
N GLU A 120 20.34 -0.47 -15.98
CA GLU A 120 20.47 -1.91 -15.76
C GLU A 120 19.39 -2.69 -16.50
N THR A 121 19.81 -3.36 -17.57
CA THR A 121 19.46 -4.75 -17.98
C THR A 121 19.20 -4.84 -19.48
N GLU A 122 20.16 -5.41 -20.22
CA GLU A 122 19.93 -6.04 -21.52
C GLU A 122 18.89 -7.16 -21.35
N GLY A 123 17.70 -6.98 -21.91
CA GLY A 123 16.64 -7.99 -21.85
C GLY A 123 15.32 -7.48 -22.43
N LEU A 124 15.07 -7.81 -23.71
CA LEU A 124 13.97 -7.39 -24.58
C LEU A 124 12.54 -7.82 -24.14
N ILE A 125 12.24 -7.92 -22.84
CA ILE A 125 10.93 -8.32 -22.30
C ILE A 125 10.34 -7.32 -21.29
N PHE A 126 11.06 -6.25 -20.96
CA PHE A 126 10.62 -5.25 -19.97
C PHE A 126 9.91 -4.02 -20.55
N GLU A 127 10.01 -3.77 -21.86
CA GLU A 127 9.36 -2.61 -22.50
C GLU A 127 7.84 -2.79 -22.62
N GLU A 128 7.35 -3.98 -22.97
CA GLU A 128 5.91 -4.23 -23.19
C GLU A 128 5.04 -4.04 -21.94
N VAL A 129 5.59 -4.28 -20.73
CA VAL A 129 4.83 -4.14 -19.48
C VAL A 129 4.81 -2.70 -18.98
N ARG A 130 5.88 -1.93 -19.25
CA ARG A 130 6.04 -0.56 -18.75
C ARG A 130 5.32 0.47 -19.61
N TYR A 131 5.13 0.17 -20.90
CA TYR A 131 4.51 1.08 -21.89
C TYR A 131 3.10 0.65 -22.32
N ARG A 132 2.46 -0.28 -21.58
CA ARG A 132 1.16 -0.84 -21.93
C ARG A 132 0.03 0.16 -21.75
N THR A 133 -0.73 0.39 -22.81
CA THR A 133 -1.97 1.18 -22.85
C THR A 133 -2.86 0.88 -21.65
N VAL A 134 -3.43 1.91 -21.04
CA VAL A 134 -4.33 1.77 -19.90
C VAL A 134 -5.64 1.15 -20.38
N ASP A 135 -6.18 0.20 -19.61
CA ASP A 135 -7.48 -0.39 -19.92
C ASP A 135 -8.56 0.72 -19.91
N PRO A 136 -9.44 0.81 -20.92
CA PRO A 136 -10.49 1.82 -20.96
C PRO A 136 -11.33 1.90 -19.69
N CYS A 137 -11.64 0.78 -19.03
CA CYS A 137 -12.43 0.80 -17.79
C CYS A 137 -11.68 1.53 -16.67
N HIS A 138 -10.36 1.45 -16.64
CA HIS A 138 -9.54 2.13 -15.65
C HIS A 138 -9.37 3.63 -15.96
N ILE A 139 -9.44 4.02 -17.23
CA ILE A 139 -9.50 5.45 -17.61
C ILE A 139 -10.81 6.07 -17.12
N GLU A 140 -11.94 5.39 -17.32
CA GLU A 140 -13.24 5.83 -16.80
C GLU A 140 -13.19 5.93 -15.26
N TYR A 141 -12.62 4.93 -14.60
CA TYR A 141 -12.43 4.95 -13.14
C TYR A 141 -11.62 6.15 -12.65
N LEU A 142 -10.54 6.52 -13.36
CA LEU A 142 -9.67 7.65 -12.99
C LEU A 142 -10.26 9.04 -13.30
N THR A 143 -11.35 9.09 -14.08
CA THR A 143 -12.00 10.34 -14.51
C THR A 143 -13.40 10.55 -13.93
N ALA A 144 -13.92 9.56 -13.21
CA ALA A 144 -15.18 9.61 -12.47
C ALA A 144 -15.11 10.56 -11.26
#